data_AF-A0A0F5J5L5-F1
#
_entry.id   AF-A0A0F5J5L5-F1
#
_cell.length_a   1.000
_cell.length_b   1.000
_cell.length_c   1.000
_cell.angle_alpha   90.00
_cell.angle_beta   90.00
_cell.angle_gamma   90.00
#
_symmetry.space_group_name_H-M   'P 1'
#
loop_
_entity.id
_entity.type
_entity.pdbx_description
1 polymer ?
#
loop_
_entity_poly.entity_id
_entity_poly.type
_entity_poly.pdbx_seq_one_letter_code
_entity_poly.pdbx_strand_id
1 'polypeptide(L)'
;MRNNGFIYHDINNSEEIYSWKHLLSNYSLEKINSYFENYKTSCLYYSTNFSRIEQAVKFLFTIEVQGHEFSPNFKNSIFPEKRTSNMPYYFFRIRKIEKDTNINNLQDIWERPSNQITNFQRLSKPKHSVLYTSLMPSTAMLETNIQKDDTFILIVYKSIKTFCYSDCCSFLYYNELTEEENMKRYIMFQLLRNEFTRILPSSYNGENQYCAAYNISNKFFIAEDACAIQYPSTRGLGHKNFAFLNNIKENLEFIGFRVCYLEEKIETLHNCKIITDGFWDNEQKQFIYFTPNSEKSKSIFENFYLKTMMSK
;
A
#
# COMPACT_ATOMS: atom_id res chain seq x y z
N MET A 1 20.28 -8.73 -11.01
CA MET A 1 21.09 -7.52 -10.73
C MET A 1 20.16 -6.31 -10.77
N ARG A 2 20.08 -5.50 -9.70
CA ARG A 2 19.25 -4.28 -9.65
C ARG A 2 20.10 -3.08 -10.04
N ASN A 3 19.98 -2.60 -11.27
CA ASN A 3 20.41 -1.26 -11.67
C ASN A 3 19.26 -0.63 -12.48
N ASN A 4 18.87 0.60 -12.12
CA ASN A 4 17.86 1.46 -12.76
C ASN A 4 16.36 1.24 -12.41
N GLY A 5 16.03 0.50 -11.36
CA GLY A 5 14.64 0.40 -10.88
C GLY A 5 13.72 -0.51 -11.73
N PHE A 6 14.26 -1.14 -12.76
CA PHE A 6 13.60 -2.21 -13.52
C PHE A 6 13.88 -3.57 -12.90
N ILE A 7 12.86 -4.45 -12.96
CA ILE A 7 13.01 -5.87 -12.68
C ILE A 7 12.84 -6.58 -14.02
N TYR A 8 13.90 -7.22 -14.49
CA TYR A 8 13.87 -8.01 -15.72
C TYR A 8 13.21 -9.35 -15.44
N HIS A 9 12.31 -9.77 -16.33
CA HIS A 9 11.51 -10.97 -16.19
C HIS A 9 11.29 -11.61 -17.55
N ASP A 10 11.43 -12.94 -17.61
CA ASP A 10 11.07 -13.74 -18.79
C ASP A 10 9.62 -14.20 -18.66
N ILE A 11 8.76 -13.84 -19.61
CA ILE A 11 7.36 -14.29 -19.62
C ILE A 11 7.31 -15.71 -20.16
N ASN A 12 7.06 -16.69 -19.28
CA ASN A 12 6.89 -18.09 -19.71
C ASN A 12 5.51 -18.37 -20.34
N ASN A 13 4.59 -17.39 -20.34
CA ASN A 13 3.25 -17.50 -20.91
C ASN A 13 3.18 -16.85 -22.31
N SER A 14 3.08 -17.68 -23.36
CA SER A 14 2.99 -17.22 -24.75
C SER A 14 1.74 -16.38 -25.04
N GLU A 15 0.63 -16.61 -24.34
CA GLU A 15 -0.61 -15.85 -24.53
C GLU A 15 -0.48 -14.43 -23.96
N GLU A 16 0.21 -14.27 -22.84
CA GLU A 16 0.49 -12.97 -22.23
C GLU A 16 1.41 -12.13 -23.14
N ILE A 17 2.49 -12.73 -23.67
CA ILE A 17 3.37 -12.07 -24.64
C ILE A 17 2.58 -11.62 -25.87
N TYR A 18 1.77 -12.54 -26.45
CA TYR A 18 0.97 -12.25 -27.63
C TYR A 18 0.03 -11.07 -27.39
N SER A 19 -0.68 -11.09 -26.26
CA SER A 19 -1.65 -10.05 -25.93
C SER A 19 -0.99 -8.68 -25.72
N TRP A 20 0.19 -8.64 -25.09
CA TRP A 20 0.99 -7.42 -25.00
C TRP A 20 1.43 -6.91 -26.36
N LYS A 21 2.00 -7.76 -27.21
CA LYS A 21 2.43 -7.35 -28.56
C LYS A 21 1.25 -6.83 -29.38
N HIS A 22 0.11 -7.52 -29.31
CA HIS A 22 -1.10 -7.09 -30.01
C HIS A 22 -1.60 -5.74 -29.50
N LEU A 23 -1.68 -5.54 -28.17
CA LEU A 23 -2.04 -4.24 -27.59
C LEU A 23 -1.08 -3.14 -28.05
N LEU A 24 0.22 -3.35 -27.91
CA LEU A 24 1.22 -2.31 -28.14
C LEU A 24 1.39 -1.96 -29.63
N SER A 25 1.09 -2.89 -30.52
CA SER A 25 0.99 -2.62 -31.97
C SER A 25 -0.17 -1.66 -32.32
N ASN A 26 -1.23 -1.65 -31.49
CA ASN A 26 -2.41 -0.80 -31.67
C ASN A 26 -2.34 0.55 -30.92
N TYR A 27 -1.27 0.78 -30.15
CA TYR A 27 -1.07 1.99 -29.35
C TYR A 27 0.25 2.69 -29.71
N SER A 28 0.15 3.85 -30.36
CA SER A 28 1.24 4.83 -30.37
C SER A 28 1.34 5.54 -29.02
N LEU A 29 2.46 6.23 -28.76
CA LEU A 29 2.63 7.02 -27.55
C LEU A 29 1.59 8.16 -27.45
N GLU A 30 1.27 8.81 -28.57
CA GLU A 30 0.23 9.84 -28.64
C GLU A 30 -1.12 9.27 -28.27
N LYS A 31 -1.44 8.05 -28.75
CA LYS A 31 -2.69 7.37 -28.43
C LYS A 31 -2.77 7.02 -26.95
N ILE A 32 -1.70 6.51 -26.34
CA ILE A 32 -1.65 6.23 -24.89
C ILE A 32 -1.96 7.49 -24.09
N ASN A 33 -1.30 8.61 -24.41
CA ASN A 33 -1.53 9.88 -23.73
C ASN A 33 -2.96 10.39 -23.95
N SER A 34 -3.48 10.33 -25.18
CA SER A 34 -4.85 10.76 -25.49
C SER A 34 -5.90 9.97 -24.72
N TYR A 35 -5.77 8.63 -24.64
CA TYR A 35 -6.68 7.80 -23.84
C TYR A 35 -6.64 8.18 -22.36
N PHE A 36 -5.44 8.46 -21.84
CA PHE A 36 -5.28 8.83 -20.45
C PHE A 36 -5.84 10.23 -20.12
N GLU A 37 -5.67 11.21 -21.00
CA GLU A 37 -6.26 12.54 -20.85
C GLU A 37 -7.78 12.52 -20.99
N ASN A 38 -8.33 11.68 -21.88
CA ASN A 38 -9.78 11.44 -21.97
C ASN A 38 -10.34 10.83 -20.68
N TYR A 39 -9.60 9.88 -20.08
CA TYR A 39 -9.91 9.33 -18.76
C TYR A 39 -9.92 10.44 -17.69
N LYS A 40 -8.86 11.26 -17.59
CA LYS A 40 -8.79 12.35 -16.61
C LYS A 40 -9.95 13.32 -16.76
N THR A 41 -10.26 13.71 -18.00
CA THR A 41 -11.37 14.62 -18.30
C THR A 41 -12.70 14.01 -17.85
N SER A 42 -12.89 12.71 -18.06
CA SER A 42 -14.09 11.98 -17.63
C SER A 42 -14.23 11.89 -16.11
N CYS A 43 -13.12 11.89 -15.37
CA CYS A 43 -13.08 11.79 -13.91
C CYS A 43 -13.12 13.15 -13.19
N LEU A 44 -12.70 14.24 -13.85
CA LEU A 44 -12.60 15.58 -13.25
C LEU A 44 -13.83 16.47 -13.51
N TYR A 45 -14.82 15.98 -14.26
CA TYR A 45 -16.01 16.77 -14.59
C TYR A 45 -16.91 16.96 -13.35
N TYR A 46 -17.53 18.14 -13.18
CA TYR A 46 -18.29 18.49 -11.95
C TYR A 46 -19.48 17.55 -11.67
N SER A 47 -20.10 16.98 -12.71
CA SER A 47 -21.19 15.99 -12.56
C SER A 47 -20.71 14.54 -12.48
N THR A 48 -19.42 14.29 -12.29
CA THR A 48 -18.86 12.94 -12.22
C THR A 48 -19.33 12.24 -10.94
N ASN A 49 -19.91 11.05 -11.12
CA ASN A 49 -20.23 10.12 -10.03
C ASN A 49 -19.30 8.90 -10.08
N PHE A 50 -19.36 8.05 -9.04
CA PHE A 50 -18.48 6.88 -8.92
C PHE A 50 -18.65 5.88 -10.07
N SER A 51 -19.87 5.70 -10.59
CA SER A 51 -20.13 4.77 -11.71
C SER A 51 -19.43 5.22 -12.99
N ARG A 52 -19.40 6.53 -13.27
CA ARG A 52 -18.68 7.08 -14.42
C ARG A 52 -17.17 6.87 -14.30
N ILE A 53 -16.61 7.04 -13.09
CA ILE A 53 -15.19 6.79 -12.82
C ILE A 53 -14.85 5.32 -13.02
N GLU A 54 -15.68 4.43 -12.46
CA GLU A 54 -15.52 2.98 -12.62
C GLU A 54 -15.53 2.57 -14.10
N GLN A 55 -16.49 3.07 -14.88
CA GLN A 55 -16.53 2.82 -16.33
C GLN A 55 -15.30 3.38 -17.05
N ALA A 56 -14.88 4.60 -16.73
CA ALA A 56 -13.70 5.20 -17.35
C ALA A 56 -12.43 4.38 -17.08
N VAL A 57 -12.26 3.87 -15.85
CA VAL A 57 -11.15 2.95 -15.52
C VAL A 57 -11.32 1.61 -16.22
N LYS A 58 -12.54 1.05 -16.28
CA LYS A 58 -12.84 -0.22 -16.94
C LYS A 58 -12.43 -0.22 -18.42
N PHE A 59 -12.57 0.89 -19.14
CA PHE A 59 -12.20 0.98 -20.55
C PHE A 59 -10.80 1.56 -20.81
N LEU A 60 -10.13 2.06 -19.77
CA LEU A 60 -8.78 2.61 -19.93
C LEU A 60 -7.79 1.53 -20.41
N PHE A 61 -7.16 1.80 -21.56
CA PHE A 61 -6.25 0.90 -22.27
C PHE A 61 -6.83 -0.47 -22.66
N THR A 62 -8.16 -0.59 -22.71
CA THR A 62 -8.81 -1.82 -23.16
C THR A 62 -8.95 -1.81 -24.68
N ILE A 63 -8.69 -2.96 -25.32
CA ILE A 63 -8.96 -3.21 -26.74
C ILE A 63 -9.79 -4.47 -26.90
N GLU A 64 -10.43 -4.60 -28.05
CA GLU A 64 -11.07 -5.83 -28.46
C GLU A 64 -10.13 -6.62 -29.38
N VAL A 65 -9.88 -7.88 -29.04
CA VAL A 65 -9.06 -8.82 -29.81
C VAL A 65 -9.92 -10.05 -30.08
N GLN A 66 -10.30 -10.26 -31.34
CA GLN A 66 -11.11 -11.43 -31.77
C GLN A 66 -12.44 -11.59 -30.98
N GLY A 67 -13.12 -10.49 -30.66
CA GLY A 67 -14.37 -10.53 -29.87
C GLY A 67 -14.18 -10.58 -28.36
N HIS A 68 -12.94 -10.56 -27.88
CA HIS A 68 -12.60 -10.57 -26.45
C HIS A 68 -11.98 -9.24 -26.02
N GLU A 69 -12.42 -8.70 -24.88
CA GLU A 69 -11.77 -7.54 -24.28
C GLU A 69 -10.42 -7.93 -23.68
N PHE A 70 -9.36 -7.28 -24.13
CA PHE A 70 -8.04 -7.36 -23.54
C PHE A 70 -7.69 -6.04 -22.85
N SER A 71 -7.17 -6.13 -21.62
CA SER A 71 -6.66 -4.99 -20.85
C SER A 71 -5.24 -5.29 -20.40
N PRO A 72 -4.33 -4.29 -20.39
CA PRO A 72 -3.03 -4.47 -19.77
C PRO A 72 -3.21 -4.83 -18.29
N ASN A 73 -2.42 -5.78 -17.80
CA ASN A 73 -2.31 -6.09 -16.38
C ASN A 73 -0.88 -5.85 -15.91
N PHE A 74 -0.71 -5.07 -14.85
CA PHE A 74 0.56 -4.95 -14.12
C PHE A 74 0.48 -5.73 -12.80
N LYS A 75 -0.37 -6.77 -12.80
CA LYS A 75 -0.73 -7.61 -11.67
C LYS A 75 0.37 -8.63 -11.44
N ASN A 76 1.40 -8.21 -10.74
CA ASN A 76 2.56 -9.06 -10.48
C ASN A 76 2.40 -9.70 -9.11
N SER A 77 2.14 -11.00 -9.08
CA SER A 77 2.15 -11.80 -7.85
C SER A 77 3.58 -12.04 -7.41
N ILE A 78 4.04 -11.24 -6.45
CA ILE A 78 5.37 -11.40 -5.87
C ILE A 78 5.27 -12.31 -4.68
N PHE A 79 5.89 -13.48 -4.81
CA PHE A 79 6.35 -14.24 -3.67
C PHE A 79 7.73 -13.69 -3.33
N PRO A 80 7.94 -13.06 -2.17
CA PRO A 80 9.30 -12.78 -1.76
C PRO A 80 10.00 -14.14 -1.74
N GLU A 81 10.97 -14.36 -2.64
CA GLU A 81 11.86 -15.51 -2.60
C GLU A 81 12.19 -15.75 -1.14
N LYS A 82 12.05 -17.00 -0.65
CA LYS A 82 12.47 -17.35 0.71
C LYS A 82 13.84 -16.71 0.89
N ARG A 83 13.90 -15.57 1.60
CA ARG A 83 15.18 -14.94 1.84
C ARG A 83 15.96 -16.03 2.53
N THR A 84 17.13 -16.33 2.00
CA THR A 84 18.10 -17.22 2.67
C THR A 84 18.49 -16.67 4.06
N SER A 85 18.03 -15.47 4.43
CA SER A 85 18.07 -14.95 5.77
C SER A 85 16.75 -15.16 6.53
N ASN A 86 16.87 -15.79 7.71
CA ASN A 86 15.89 -15.92 8.80
C ASN A 86 15.36 -14.56 9.37
N MET A 87 15.26 -13.51 8.55
CA MET A 87 14.91 -12.16 8.95
C MET A 87 13.40 -11.95 8.81
N PRO A 88 12.65 -11.74 9.91
CA PRO A 88 11.22 -11.46 9.82
C PRO A 88 10.96 -10.09 9.20
N TYR A 89 9.86 -9.97 8.43
CA TYR A 89 9.37 -8.66 7.98
C TYR A 89 8.54 -8.03 9.08
N TYR A 90 8.94 -6.82 9.50
CA TYR A 90 8.15 -6.00 10.41
C TYR A 90 7.33 -4.98 9.62
N PHE A 91 6.11 -4.74 10.10
CA PHE A 91 5.20 -3.74 9.57
C PHE A 91 4.77 -2.81 10.69
N PHE A 92 4.67 -1.53 10.38
CA PHE A 92 4.39 -0.49 11.35
C PHE A 92 3.11 0.23 10.97
N ARG A 93 2.29 0.52 11.96
CA ARG A 93 1.10 1.36 11.80
C ARG A 93 1.05 2.37 12.90
N ILE A 94 0.62 3.58 12.58
CA ILE A 94 0.41 4.63 13.57
C ILE A 94 -1.06 5.03 13.62
N ARG A 95 -1.54 5.25 14.85
CA ARG A 95 -2.85 5.84 15.12
C ARG A 95 -2.65 7.02 16.07
N LYS A 96 -3.16 8.20 15.71
CA LYS A 96 -3.24 9.31 16.68
C LYS A 96 -4.20 8.94 17.81
N ILE A 97 -3.85 9.31 19.03
CA ILE A 97 -4.74 9.23 20.18
C ILE A 97 -5.35 10.61 20.39
N GLU A 98 -6.66 10.70 20.30
CA GLU A 98 -7.40 11.83 20.88
C GLU A 98 -7.61 11.54 22.38
N LYS A 99 -7.72 12.58 23.22
CA LYS A 99 -7.64 12.53 24.71
C LYS A 99 -8.42 11.39 25.41
N ASP A 100 -9.41 10.77 24.78
CA ASP A 100 -10.26 9.71 25.34
C ASP A 100 -10.24 8.36 24.57
N THR A 101 -9.34 8.18 23.61
CA THR A 101 -9.28 6.93 22.81
C THR A 101 -8.32 5.90 23.40
N ASN A 102 -8.81 5.14 24.38
CA ASN A 102 -8.11 3.94 24.86
C ASN A 102 -8.18 2.80 23.82
N ILE A 103 -7.08 2.07 23.66
CA ILE A 103 -7.09 0.76 22.97
C ILE A 103 -7.71 -0.24 23.95
N ASN A 104 -8.97 -0.57 23.75
CA ASN A 104 -9.73 -1.36 24.70
C ASN A 104 -9.80 -2.83 24.32
N ASN A 105 -9.74 -3.14 23.02
CA ASN A 105 -9.91 -4.49 22.52
C ASN A 105 -8.93 -4.82 21.39
N LEU A 106 -8.73 -6.11 21.14
CA LEU A 106 -7.80 -6.58 20.11
C LEU A 106 -8.15 -6.06 18.70
N GLN A 107 -9.41 -5.79 18.38
CA GLN A 107 -9.76 -5.26 17.06
C GLN A 107 -9.21 -3.84 16.84
N ASP A 108 -8.98 -3.07 17.91
CA ASP A 108 -8.41 -1.73 17.82
C ASP A 108 -6.98 -1.74 17.24
N ILE A 109 -6.23 -2.82 17.39
CA ILE A 109 -4.89 -2.92 16.77
C ILE A 109 -4.94 -3.46 15.35
N TRP A 110 -6.08 -3.93 14.84
CA TRP A 110 -6.25 -4.43 13.48
C TRP A 110 -6.97 -3.40 12.60
N GLU A 111 -7.39 -3.78 11.40
CA GLU A 111 -8.15 -2.91 10.51
C GLU A 111 -9.41 -2.34 11.17
N ARG A 112 -9.80 -1.13 10.75
CA ARG A 112 -11.01 -0.49 11.26
C ARG A 112 -12.23 -1.36 10.90
N PRO A 113 -13.25 -1.50 11.77
CA PRO A 113 -14.44 -2.27 11.41
C PRO A 113 -15.06 -1.78 10.11
N SER A 114 -15.37 -2.70 9.19
CA SER A 114 -15.76 -2.34 7.83
C SER A 114 -17.02 -1.47 7.77
N ASN A 115 -17.95 -1.65 8.70
CA ASN A 115 -19.15 -0.81 8.84
C ASN A 115 -18.85 0.67 9.15
N GLN A 116 -17.66 1.00 9.62
CA GLN A 116 -17.23 2.37 9.87
C GLN A 116 -16.53 3.03 8.67
N ILE A 117 -16.33 2.29 7.58
CA ILE A 117 -15.76 2.81 6.32
C ILE A 117 -16.92 3.28 5.45
N THR A 118 -17.23 4.58 5.52
CA THR A 118 -18.36 5.17 4.79
C THR A 118 -17.98 5.71 3.41
N ASN A 119 -16.71 6.05 3.22
CA ASN A 119 -16.20 6.73 2.02
C ASN A 119 -15.12 5.89 1.35
N PHE A 120 -14.83 6.19 0.09
CA PHE A 120 -13.65 5.63 -0.57
C PHE A 120 -12.35 6.07 0.12
N GLN A 121 -11.41 5.14 0.20
CA GLN A 121 -10.00 5.39 0.47
C GLN A 121 -9.19 4.80 -0.68
N ARG A 122 -7.87 5.02 -0.69
CA ARG A 122 -7.02 4.68 -1.84
C ARG A 122 -7.11 3.21 -2.27
N LEU A 123 -7.26 2.29 -1.31
CA LEU A 123 -7.31 0.85 -1.55
C LEU A 123 -8.57 0.18 -0.97
N SER A 124 -9.56 0.97 -0.51
CA SER A 124 -10.81 0.44 0.02
C SER A 124 -12.02 1.24 -0.44
N LYS A 125 -13.12 0.53 -0.69
CA LYS A 125 -14.43 1.11 -0.94
C LYS A 125 -15.28 1.10 0.35
N PRO A 126 -16.40 1.83 0.39
CA PRO A 126 -17.31 1.79 1.54
C PRO A 126 -17.68 0.36 1.93
N LYS A 127 -17.74 0.08 3.24
CA LYS A 127 -17.98 -1.25 3.82
C LYS A 127 -16.88 -2.30 3.59
N HIS A 128 -15.71 -1.90 3.11
CA HIS A 128 -14.53 -2.76 3.01
C HIS A 128 -13.37 -2.14 3.79
N SER A 129 -12.65 -2.95 4.55
CA SER A 129 -11.52 -2.51 5.35
C SER A 129 -10.24 -3.19 4.91
N VAL A 130 -9.14 -2.46 5.03
CA VAL A 130 -7.79 -2.94 4.73
C VAL A 130 -6.86 -2.46 5.83
N LEU A 131 -5.83 -3.24 6.13
CA LEU A 131 -4.81 -2.85 7.11
C LEU A 131 -3.67 -2.11 6.39
N TYR A 132 -3.67 -0.78 6.52
CA TYR A 132 -2.58 0.06 6.05
C TYR A 132 -1.40 0.03 7.02
N THR A 133 -0.21 -0.23 6.49
CA THR A 133 1.06 -0.31 7.21
C THR A 133 2.20 0.29 6.39
N SER A 134 3.33 0.55 7.05
CA SER A 134 4.58 0.97 6.43
C SER A 134 5.69 0.02 6.82
N LEU A 135 6.74 -0.06 5.99
CA LEU A 135 7.95 -0.81 6.33
C LEU A 135 8.86 -0.06 7.32
N MET A 136 8.66 1.26 7.48
CA MET A 136 9.42 2.09 8.40
C MET A 136 8.47 2.90 9.28
N PRO A 137 8.76 3.04 10.58
CA PRO A 137 7.92 3.85 11.46
C PRO A 137 7.88 5.34 11.08
N SER A 138 9.02 5.91 10.64
CA SER A 138 9.09 7.28 10.13
C SER A 138 8.12 7.52 8.97
N THR A 139 8.01 6.55 8.04
CA THR A 139 7.01 6.60 6.97
C THR A 139 5.58 6.55 7.53
N ALA A 140 5.30 5.71 8.51
CA ALA A 140 3.98 5.66 9.15
C ALA A 140 3.63 6.99 9.86
N MET A 141 4.63 7.68 10.44
CA MET A 141 4.44 9.00 11.06
C MET A 141 4.07 10.06 10.02
N LEU A 142 4.78 10.08 8.90
CA LEU A 142 4.52 10.99 7.78
C LEU A 142 3.14 10.76 7.15
N GLU A 143 2.78 9.50 6.90
CA GLU A 143 1.45 9.14 6.36
C GLU A 143 0.33 9.57 7.30
N THR A 144 0.53 9.40 8.61
CA THR A 144 -0.45 9.81 9.65
C THR A 144 -0.43 11.32 9.94
N ASN A 145 0.53 12.07 9.37
CA ASN A 145 0.71 13.49 9.59
C ASN A 145 0.82 13.85 11.09
N ILE A 146 1.63 13.08 11.84
CA ILE A 146 1.93 13.36 13.25
C ILE A 146 2.59 14.75 13.36
N GLN A 147 2.06 15.59 14.25
CA GLN A 147 2.58 16.93 14.55
C GLN A 147 3.23 16.95 15.93
N LYS A 148 3.98 18.02 16.19
CA LYS A 148 4.46 18.33 17.54
C LYS A 148 3.27 18.29 18.52
N ASP A 149 3.54 17.75 19.71
CA ASP A 149 2.60 17.61 20.82
C ASP A 149 1.48 16.58 20.59
N ASP A 150 1.50 15.84 19.47
CA ASP A 150 0.61 14.71 19.26
C ASP A 150 1.01 13.52 20.14
N THR A 151 0.01 12.88 20.73
CA THR A 151 0.13 11.52 21.29
C THR A 151 -0.35 10.52 20.26
N PHE A 152 0.38 9.42 20.09
CA PHE A 152 0.03 8.40 19.12
C PHE A 152 0.46 7.00 19.57
N ILE A 153 -0.11 6.00 18.92
CA ILE A 153 0.22 4.58 19.11
C ILE A 153 1.02 4.13 17.90
N LEU A 154 2.22 3.62 18.13
CA LEU A 154 2.97 2.83 17.17
C LEU A 154 2.65 1.35 17.38
N ILE A 155 2.00 0.73 16.41
CA ILE A 155 1.63 -0.68 16.40
C ILE A 155 2.66 -1.44 15.54
N VAL A 156 3.16 -2.55 16.06
CA VAL A 156 4.15 -3.40 15.37
C VAL A 156 3.56 -4.77 15.05
N TYR A 157 3.69 -5.17 13.79
CA TYR A 157 3.36 -6.52 13.32
C TYR A 157 4.59 -7.20 12.76
N LYS A 158 4.54 -8.53 12.71
CA LYS A 158 5.57 -9.39 12.15
C LYS A 158 4.96 -10.39 11.18
N SER A 159 5.59 -10.62 10.04
CA SER A 159 5.19 -11.70 9.13
C SER A 159 5.38 -13.07 9.79
N ILE A 160 4.34 -13.91 9.78
CA ILE A 160 4.41 -15.29 10.30
C ILE A 160 4.92 -16.26 9.22
N LYS A 161 4.58 -15.97 7.96
CA LYS A 161 4.90 -16.80 6.79
C LYS A 161 5.24 -15.94 5.58
N THR A 162 5.82 -16.57 4.56
CA THR A 162 5.85 -15.99 3.21
C THR A 162 4.42 -15.85 2.70
N PHE A 163 4.09 -14.70 2.12
CA PHE A 163 2.79 -14.42 1.55
C PHE A 163 2.92 -13.75 0.18
N CYS A 164 1.92 -13.92 -0.67
CA CYS A 164 1.86 -13.30 -1.99
C CYS A 164 1.39 -11.85 -1.87
N TYR A 165 2.09 -10.93 -2.52
CA TYR A 165 1.66 -9.54 -2.60
C TYR A 165 1.85 -8.96 -4.00
N SER A 166 1.03 -7.98 -4.34
CA SER A 166 1.19 -7.21 -5.58
C SER A 166 2.13 -6.03 -5.40
N ASP A 167 2.92 -5.68 -6.42
CA ASP A 167 3.85 -4.54 -6.36
C ASP A 167 3.46 -3.42 -7.35
N CYS A 168 2.98 -2.30 -6.80
CA CYS A 168 2.68 -1.07 -7.54
C CYS A 168 3.90 -0.11 -7.62
N CYS A 169 5.04 -0.47 -7.05
CA CYS A 169 6.23 0.39 -7.02
C CYS A 169 7.17 0.14 -8.20
N SER A 170 7.37 -1.13 -8.57
CA SER A 170 8.40 -1.57 -9.49
C SER A 170 7.82 -1.97 -10.85
N PHE A 171 8.48 -1.54 -11.92
CA PHE A 171 8.13 -1.94 -13.28
C PHE A 171 8.83 -3.23 -13.67
N LEU A 172 8.08 -4.18 -14.24
CA LEU A 172 8.63 -5.40 -14.82
C LEU A 172 8.96 -5.20 -16.30
N TYR A 173 10.24 -5.27 -16.63
CA TYR A 173 10.74 -5.29 -18.00
C TYR A 173 10.65 -6.71 -18.54
N TYR A 174 10.09 -6.88 -19.74
CA TYR A 174 9.96 -8.19 -20.38
C TYR A 174 10.95 -8.33 -21.51
N ASN A 175 11.77 -9.38 -21.47
CA ASN A 175 12.84 -9.59 -22.45
C ASN A 175 12.29 -9.97 -23.84
N GLU A 176 11.06 -10.50 -23.90
CA GLU A 176 10.39 -10.92 -25.14
C GLU A 176 9.75 -9.75 -25.92
N LEU A 177 9.71 -8.58 -25.30
CA LEU A 177 9.22 -7.35 -25.90
C LEU A 177 10.41 -6.47 -26.35
N THR A 178 10.20 -5.75 -27.44
CA THR A 178 11.16 -4.74 -27.92
C THR A 178 11.32 -3.60 -26.92
N GLU A 179 12.37 -2.80 -27.09
CA GLU A 179 12.60 -1.61 -26.27
C GLU A 179 11.44 -0.61 -26.37
N GLU A 180 10.93 -0.38 -27.58
CA GLU A 180 9.79 0.51 -27.81
C GLU A 180 8.52 0.00 -27.09
N GLU A 181 8.25 -1.30 -27.15
CA GLU A 181 7.12 -1.93 -26.47
C GLU A 181 7.24 -1.82 -24.94
N ASN A 182 8.42 -2.11 -24.38
CA ASN A 182 8.67 -1.92 -22.96
C ASN A 182 8.57 -0.44 -22.54
N MET A 183 8.99 0.49 -23.38
CA MET A 183 8.85 1.92 -23.12
C MET A 183 7.38 2.35 -23.08
N LYS A 184 6.55 1.88 -24.02
CA LYS A 184 5.09 2.11 -24.00
C LYS A 184 4.44 1.56 -22.72
N ARG A 185 4.78 0.33 -22.33
CA ARG A 185 4.33 -0.29 -21.06
C ARG A 185 4.76 0.53 -19.86
N TYR A 186 6.01 0.99 -19.83
CA TYR A 186 6.54 1.80 -18.76
C TYR A 186 5.74 3.12 -18.64
N ILE A 187 5.43 3.78 -19.74
CA ILE A 187 4.63 5.01 -19.74
C ILE A 187 3.22 4.73 -19.21
N MET A 188 2.54 3.68 -19.68
CA MET A 188 1.24 3.28 -19.15
C MET A 188 1.30 3.03 -17.63
N PHE A 189 2.29 2.27 -17.16
CA PHE A 189 2.52 2.00 -15.75
C PHE A 189 2.71 3.30 -14.96
N GLN A 190 3.53 4.22 -15.45
CA GLN A 190 3.78 5.51 -14.78
C GLN A 190 2.54 6.38 -14.71
N LEU A 191 1.76 6.47 -15.80
CA LEU A 191 0.49 7.21 -15.81
C LEU A 191 -0.48 6.67 -14.76
N LEU A 192 -0.69 5.34 -14.75
CA LEU A 192 -1.56 4.66 -13.79
C LEU A 192 -1.06 4.83 -12.35
N ARG A 193 0.25 4.66 -12.11
CA ARG A 193 0.86 4.81 -10.79
C ARG A 193 0.74 6.24 -10.27
N ASN A 194 1.02 7.23 -11.12
CA ASN A 194 0.92 8.65 -10.76
C ASN A 194 -0.50 9.03 -10.38
N GLU A 195 -1.49 8.51 -11.11
CA GLU A 195 -2.89 8.71 -10.78
C GLU A 195 -3.29 8.00 -9.50
N PHE A 196 -2.85 6.74 -9.33
CA PHE A 196 -3.06 5.98 -8.11
C PHE A 196 -2.46 6.66 -6.88
N THR A 197 -1.30 7.32 -6.98
CA THR A 197 -0.63 8.03 -5.88
C THR A 197 -0.95 9.51 -5.82
N ARG A 198 -1.81 10.03 -6.71
CA ARG A 198 -2.10 11.46 -6.80
C ARG A 198 -2.54 11.98 -5.43
N ILE A 199 -2.23 13.25 -5.15
CA ILE A 199 -2.75 14.02 -4.02
C ILE A 199 -3.33 15.29 -4.63
N LEU A 200 -4.63 15.53 -4.43
CA LEU A 200 -5.27 16.77 -4.87
C LEU A 200 -5.35 17.77 -3.71
N PRO A 201 -5.38 19.08 -4.01
CA PRO A 201 -5.69 20.10 -3.01
C PRO A 201 -7.06 19.84 -2.35
N SER A 202 -7.23 20.32 -1.12
CA SER A 202 -8.46 20.14 -0.32
C SER A 202 -9.72 20.73 -0.96
N SER A 203 -9.58 21.62 -1.95
CA SER A 203 -10.68 22.20 -2.72
C SER A 203 -11.29 21.24 -3.77
N TYR A 204 -10.66 20.08 -4.02
CA TYR A 204 -11.18 19.07 -4.94
C TYR A 204 -11.99 18.00 -4.19
N ASN A 205 -12.91 17.35 -4.92
CA ASN A 205 -13.62 16.18 -4.40
C ASN A 205 -12.65 14.99 -4.26
N GLY A 206 -12.05 14.86 -3.07
CA GLY A 206 -11.10 13.79 -2.74
C GLY A 206 -11.71 12.39 -2.82
N GLU A 207 -13.03 12.25 -2.75
CA GLU A 207 -13.68 10.94 -2.83
C GLU A 207 -13.67 10.38 -4.26
N ASN A 208 -13.87 11.22 -5.28
CA ASN A 208 -13.72 10.83 -6.68
C ASN A 208 -12.30 10.32 -6.97
N GLN A 209 -11.30 10.98 -6.38
CA GLN A 209 -9.91 10.56 -6.50
C GLN A 209 -9.66 9.19 -5.85
N TYR A 210 -10.19 8.95 -4.66
CA TYR A 210 -10.04 7.64 -4.02
C TYR A 210 -10.82 6.54 -4.74
N CYS A 211 -11.99 6.86 -5.31
CA CYS A 211 -12.71 5.96 -6.20
C CYS A 211 -11.86 5.59 -7.43
N ALA A 212 -11.22 6.56 -8.07
CA ALA A 212 -10.29 6.30 -9.17
C ALA A 212 -9.11 5.42 -8.75
N ALA A 213 -8.44 5.75 -7.64
CA ALA A 213 -7.30 4.97 -7.13
C ALA A 213 -7.70 3.53 -6.76
N TYR A 214 -8.86 3.32 -6.15
CA TYR A 214 -9.40 2.01 -5.84
C TYR A 214 -9.65 1.20 -7.13
N ASN A 215 -10.29 1.79 -8.14
CA ASN A 215 -10.57 1.08 -9.38
C ASN A 215 -9.30 0.79 -10.19
N ILE A 216 -8.35 1.74 -10.24
CA ILE A 216 -7.05 1.55 -10.90
C ILE A 216 -6.27 0.41 -10.25
N SER A 217 -6.20 0.40 -8.90
CA SER A 217 -5.48 -0.66 -8.20
C SER A 217 -6.07 -2.04 -8.43
N ASN A 218 -7.39 -2.21 -8.34
CA ASN A 218 -8.03 -3.51 -8.59
C ASN A 218 -7.92 -3.97 -10.05
N LYS A 219 -8.03 -3.05 -11.01
CA LYS A 219 -7.95 -3.41 -12.43
C LYS A 219 -6.52 -3.73 -12.85
N PHE A 220 -5.54 -2.92 -12.44
CA PHE A 220 -4.20 -2.96 -13.04
C PHE A 220 -3.11 -3.53 -12.13
N PHE A 221 -3.22 -3.39 -10.81
CA PHE A 221 -2.09 -3.68 -9.91
C PHE A 221 -2.31 -4.88 -9.01
N ILE A 222 -3.54 -5.12 -8.54
CA ILE A 222 -3.83 -6.20 -7.58
C ILE A 222 -4.10 -7.51 -8.32
N ALA A 223 -3.22 -8.48 -8.12
CA ALA A 223 -3.39 -9.86 -8.56
C ALA A 223 -4.45 -10.59 -7.72
N GLU A 224 -5.12 -11.59 -8.29
CA GLU A 224 -6.25 -12.28 -7.66
C GLU A 224 -5.82 -13.10 -6.43
N ASP A 225 -4.61 -13.64 -6.45
CA ASP A 225 -4.02 -14.46 -5.39
C ASP A 225 -3.26 -13.63 -4.33
N ALA A 226 -3.13 -12.32 -4.53
CA ALA A 226 -2.39 -11.45 -3.62
C ALA A 226 -3.21 -11.13 -2.36
N CYS A 227 -2.61 -11.35 -1.18
CA CYS A 227 -3.23 -10.97 0.09
C CYS A 227 -2.85 -9.56 0.55
N ALA A 228 -1.88 -8.93 -0.13
CA ALA A 228 -1.42 -7.58 0.16
C ALA A 228 -0.98 -6.87 -1.12
N ILE A 229 -0.84 -5.55 -1.04
CA ILE A 229 -0.24 -4.72 -2.08
C ILE A 229 0.81 -3.79 -1.47
N GLN A 230 1.99 -3.78 -2.08
CA GLN A 230 3.04 -2.80 -1.85
C GLN A 230 2.81 -1.60 -2.77
N TYR A 231 2.88 -0.39 -2.23
CA TYR A 231 2.64 0.82 -3.01
C TYR A 231 3.50 2.00 -2.54
N PRO A 232 3.76 3.01 -3.39
CA PRO A 232 4.57 4.15 -3.01
C PRO A 232 3.89 4.96 -1.90
N SER A 233 4.68 5.40 -0.93
CA SER A 233 4.22 6.38 0.04
C SER A 233 3.93 7.71 -0.65
N THR A 234 2.83 8.35 -0.26
CA THR A 234 2.44 9.65 -0.82
C THR A 234 3.04 10.81 -0.02
N ARG A 235 3.55 10.54 1.18
CA ARG A 235 4.12 11.54 2.10
C ARG A 235 5.55 11.22 2.54
N GLY A 236 5.97 9.96 2.48
CA GLY A 236 7.33 9.50 2.78
C GLY A 236 8.21 9.55 1.54
N LEU A 237 9.36 10.22 1.64
CA LEU A 237 10.34 10.45 0.58
C LEU A 237 10.84 9.14 -0.07
N GLY A 238 10.14 8.63 -1.09
CA GLY A 238 10.53 7.42 -1.82
C GLY A 238 10.33 6.10 -1.04
N HIS A 239 9.68 6.14 0.13
CA HIS A 239 9.39 4.96 0.92
C HIS A 239 8.16 4.19 0.38
N LYS A 240 8.01 2.96 0.85
CA LYS A 240 6.96 2.03 0.42
C LYS A 240 6.03 1.70 1.58
N ASN A 241 4.74 1.67 1.30
CA ASN A 241 3.71 1.19 2.19
C ASN A 241 3.23 -0.20 1.77
N PHE A 242 2.55 -0.87 2.69
CA PHE A 242 1.85 -2.13 2.47
C PHE A 242 0.41 -2.00 2.95
N ALA A 243 -0.53 -2.45 2.13
CA ALA A 243 -1.90 -2.67 2.57
C ALA A 243 -2.22 -4.16 2.49
N PHE A 244 -2.67 -4.74 3.61
CA PHE A 244 -3.16 -6.11 3.63
C PHE A 244 -4.66 -6.10 3.32
N LEU A 245 -5.03 -6.87 2.30
CA LEU A 245 -6.37 -6.88 1.68
C LEU A 245 -7.27 -7.96 2.29
N ASN A 246 -6.68 -9.09 2.66
CA ASN A 246 -7.38 -10.24 3.25
C ASN A 246 -6.41 -11.07 4.11
N ASN A 247 -6.96 -12.07 4.83
CA ASN A 247 -6.20 -13.06 5.60
C ASN A 247 -5.14 -12.43 6.53
N ILE A 248 -5.43 -11.24 7.07
CA ILE A 248 -4.46 -10.40 7.77
C ILE A 248 -3.86 -11.14 8.96
N LYS A 249 -4.72 -11.74 9.79
CA LYS A 249 -4.35 -12.49 11.01
C LYS A 249 -3.68 -13.85 10.71
N GLU A 250 -3.76 -14.34 9.48
CA GLU A 250 -3.06 -15.57 9.06
C GLU A 250 -1.64 -15.28 8.55
N ASN A 251 -1.39 -14.05 8.12
CA ASN A 251 -0.12 -13.60 7.55
C ASN A 251 0.72 -12.82 8.57
N LEU A 252 0.07 -12.15 9.52
CA LEU A 252 0.69 -11.25 10.49
C LEU A 252 0.42 -11.65 11.94
N GLU A 253 1.45 -11.52 12.75
CA GLU A 253 1.40 -11.56 14.20
C GLU A 253 1.46 -10.12 14.74
N PHE A 254 0.57 -9.78 15.67
CA PHE A 254 0.69 -8.55 16.45
C PHE A 254 1.74 -8.74 17.55
N ILE A 255 2.79 -7.92 17.53
CA ILE A 255 3.92 -8.02 18.47
C ILE A 255 3.67 -7.19 19.73
N GLY A 256 3.09 -6.02 19.57
CA GLY A 256 2.89 -5.05 20.64
C GLY A 256 2.65 -3.66 20.08
N PHE A 257 2.30 -2.72 20.95
CA PHE A 257 2.28 -1.31 20.61
C PHE A 257 3.04 -0.47 21.62
N ARG A 258 3.44 0.72 21.18
CA ARG A 258 4.03 1.76 22.03
C ARG A 258 3.17 3.02 21.97
N VAL A 259 2.88 3.60 23.13
CA VAL A 259 2.29 4.93 23.24
C VAL A 259 3.42 5.94 23.25
N CYS A 260 3.41 6.84 22.28
CA CYS A 260 4.45 7.81 22.03
C CYS A 260 3.90 9.24 22.10
N TYR A 261 4.74 10.16 22.53
CA TYR A 261 4.50 11.60 22.47
C TYR A 261 5.60 12.27 21.65
N LEU A 262 5.23 13.09 20.67
CA LEU A 262 6.20 13.81 19.85
C LEU A 262 6.51 15.18 20.47
N GLU A 263 7.66 15.29 21.15
CA GLU A 263 8.07 16.53 21.84
C GLU A 263 8.48 17.64 20.87
N GLU A 264 9.18 17.29 19.79
CA GLU A 264 9.61 18.21 18.75
C GLU A 264 9.37 17.62 17.37
N LYS A 265 9.02 18.46 16.39
CA LYS A 265 8.75 18.02 15.02
C LYS A 265 10.06 17.66 14.31
N ILE A 266 10.51 16.43 14.54
CA ILE A 266 11.58 15.78 13.79
C ILE A 266 11.02 14.42 13.32
N GLU A 267 11.23 14.11 12.04
CA GLU A 267 10.55 13.02 11.31
C GLU A 267 10.99 11.59 11.72
N THR A 268 11.70 11.44 12.83
CA THR A 268 12.23 10.16 13.31
C THR A 268 11.70 9.84 14.70
N LEU A 269 11.49 8.54 14.96
CA LEU A 269 11.08 8.04 16.28
C LEU A 269 12.09 8.31 17.39
N HIS A 270 13.34 8.64 17.06
CA HIS A 270 14.39 8.93 18.03
C HIS A 270 14.04 10.06 19.01
N ASN A 271 13.18 10.98 18.61
CA ASN A 271 12.76 12.12 19.42
C ASN A 271 11.34 11.96 19.98
N CYS A 272 10.78 10.75 19.91
CA CYS A 272 9.52 10.44 20.55
C CYS A 272 9.76 9.96 21.98
N LYS A 273 9.10 10.61 22.93
CA LYS A 273 9.03 10.11 24.29
C LYS A 273 8.09 8.91 24.32
N ILE A 274 8.59 7.76 24.74
CA ILE A 274 7.79 6.56 24.93
C ILE A 274 7.14 6.63 26.31
N ILE A 275 5.82 6.65 26.35
CA ILE A 275 5.03 6.74 27.58
C ILE A 275 4.85 5.35 28.20
N THR A 276 4.35 4.41 27.41
CA THR A 276 4.08 3.03 27.85
C THR A 276 4.07 2.08 26.66
N ASP A 277 4.34 0.80 26.93
CA ASP A 277 4.22 -0.28 25.97
C ASP A 277 3.02 -1.16 26.34
N GLY A 278 2.28 -1.63 25.35
CA GLY A 278 1.11 -2.50 25.54
C GLY A 278 1.23 -3.81 24.78
N PHE A 279 0.87 -4.90 25.46
CA PHE A 279 0.85 -6.26 24.90
C PHE A 279 -0.49 -6.92 25.16
N TRP A 280 -0.95 -7.73 24.21
CA TRP A 280 -2.21 -8.46 24.36
C TRP A 280 -2.01 -9.70 25.24
N ASP A 281 -2.85 -9.83 26.27
CA ASP A 281 -2.93 -11.02 27.10
C ASP A 281 -4.10 -11.90 26.62
N ASN A 282 -3.77 -13.11 26.16
CA ASN A 282 -4.78 -14.05 25.63
C ASN A 282 -5.67 -14.65 26.72
N GLU A 283 -5.18 -14.79 27.95
CA GLU A 283 -5.94 -15.36 29.07
C GLU A 283 -6.94 -14.35 29.60
N GLN A 284 -6.50 -13.11 29.82
CA GLN A 284 -7.32 -12.03 30.36
C GLN A 284 -8.13 -11.29 29.29
N LYS A 285 -7.83 -11.51 28.01
CA LYS A 285 -8.45 -10.84 26.84
C LYS A 285 -8.42 -9.32 26.96
N GLN A 286 -7.29 -8.78 27.41
CA GLN A 286 -7.07 -7.35 27.56
C GLN A 286 -5.62 -6.98 27.27
N PHE A 287 -5.37 -5.68 27.09
CA PHE A 287 -4.00 -5.18 27.00
C PHE A 287 -3.40 -4.98 28.39
N ILE A 288 -2.19 -5.49 28.59
CA ILE A 288 -1.37 -5.23 29.77
C ILE A 288 -0.31 -4.21 29.39
N TYR A 289 -0.20 -3.19 30.24
CA TYR A 289 0.68 -2.05 30.03
C TYR A 289 1.93 -2.18 30.89
N PHE A 290 3.07 -1.87 30.28
CA PHE A 290 4.37 -1.93 30.92
C PHE A 290 5.10 -0.60 30.75
N THR A 291 6.01 -0.32 31.68
CA THR A 291 6.96 0.77 31.49
C THR A 291 7.96 0.39 30.39
N PRO A 292 8.43 1.34 29.56
CA PRO A 292 9.35 1.02 28.45
C PRO A 292 10.65 0.34 28.88
N ASN A 293 11.03 0.50 30.17
CA ASN A 293 12.23 -0.08 30.76
C ASN A 293 12.02 -1.45 31.40
N SER A 294 10.79 -1.98 31.41
CA SER A 294 10.49 -3.30 31.95
C SER A 294 11.20 -4.41 31.18
N GLU A 295 11.49 -5.53 31.83
CA GLU A 295 12.13 -6.69 31.19
C GLU A 295 11.32 -7.16 29.97
N LYS A 296 9.99 -7.21 30.10
CA LYS A 296 9.08 -7.58 29.00
C LYS A 296 9.23 -6.63 27.81
N SER A 297 9.15 -5.32 28.03
CA SER A 297 9.34 -4.30 26.98
C SER A 297 10.68 -4.43 26.27
N LYS A 298 11.76 -4.56 27.05
CA LYS A 298 13.12 -4.69 26.50
C LYS A 298 13.28 -5.95 25.67
N SER A 299 12.78 -7.09 26.16
CA SER A 299 12.89 -8.37 25.45
C SER A 299 12.23 -8.36 24.07
N ILE A 300 11.18 -7.56 23.88
CA ILE A 300 10.43 -7.47 22.63
C ILE A 300 10.98 -6.35 21.74
N PHE A 301 10.97 -5.12 22.24
CA PHE A 301 11.24 -3.95 21.40
C PHE A 301 12.73 -3.56 21.33
N GLU A 302 13.58 -4.06 22.22
CA GLU A 302 15.03 -3.86 22.11
C GLU A 302 15.76 -4.99 21.38
N ASN A 303 15.02 -5.93 20.79
CA ASN A 303 15.62 -6.85 19.82
C ASN A 303 16.32 -6.04 18.72
N PHE A 304 17.56 -6.42 18.40
CA PHE A 304 18.46 -5.69 17.49
C PHE A 304 17.77 -5.22 16.20
N TYR A 305 16.97 -6.07 15.56
CA TYR A 305 16.31 -5.72 14.30
C TYR A 305 15.24 -4.66 14.47
N LEU A 306 14.35 -4.85 15.44
CA LEU A 306 13.25 -3.92 15.68
C LEU A 306 13.77 -2.59 16.20
N LYS A 307 14.76 -2.62 17.12
CA LYS A 307 15.47 -1.43 17.60
C LYS A 307 16.12 -0.65 16.45
N THR A 308 16.76 -1.34 15.52
CA THR A 308 17.40 -0.72 14.35
C THR A 308 16.39 -0.08 13.40
N MET A 309 15.23 -0.73 13.18
CA MET A 309 14.18 -0.17 12.34
C MET A 309 13.48 1.01 13.02
N MET A 310 13.32 0.97 14.34
CA MET A 310 12.74 2.06 15.12
C MET A 310 13.69 3.25 15.31
N SER A 311 14.99 3.05 15.13
CA SER A 311 15.98 4.14 15.06
C SER A 311 16.06 4.84 13.70
N LYS A 312 15.23 4.45 12.71
CA LYS A 312 15.23 5.01 11.36
C LYS A 312 13.85 5.55 11.02
#